data_AF-A0A955W612-F1
#
_entry.id   AF-A0A955W612-F1
#
_cell.length_a   1.000
_cell.length_b   1.000
_cell.length_c   1.000
_cell.angle_alpha   90.00
_cell.angle_beta   90.00
_cell.angle_gamma   90.00
#
_symmetry.space_group_name_H-M   'P 1'
#
loop_
_entity.id
_entity.type
_entity.pdbx_description
1 polymer ?
#
loop_
_entity_poly.entity_id
_entity_poly.type
_entity_poly.pdbx_seq_one_letter_code
_entity_poly.pdbx_strand_id
1 'polypeptide(L)'
;MSDTQPMRAHSLHGLIGRLLTMAVWVLLLAPFGLRGCASDVPTDPRFAEPEATVRTLFTVYDVADLGEAEVQELLRQRVQFQVRDRAAYEACFADWRDPHDEGLAGFVFGRLAALKDHLRYERSADGNTMRVIPTRDGNEGHPVVLHYTDSGWKIALRESVPSELRQRLYRVYEEARQRERG
;
A
#
# COMPACT_ATOMS: atom_id res chain seq x y z
N MET A 1 -78.30 -35.36 39.84
CA MET A 1 -77.49 -35.80 38.67
C MET A 1 -76.39 -34.78 38.50
N SER A 2 -75.16 -35.18 38.83
CA SER A 2 -73.97 -34.34 38.79
C SER A 2 -73.30 -34.51 37.43
N ASP A 3 -73.07 -33.41 36.72
CA ASP A 3 -72.33 -33.39 35.47
C ASP A 3 -70.89 -32.95 35.75
N THR A 4 -69.94 -33.83 35.42
CA THR A 4 -68.51 -33.68 35.70
C THR A 4 -67.81 -33.20 34.41
N GLN A 5 -67.24 -32.00 34.42
CA GLN A 5 -66.37 -31.52 33.33
C GLN A 5 -65.03 -32.26 33.32
N PRO A 6 -64.53 -32.73 32.16
CA PRO A 6 -63.14 -33.13 32.02
C PRO A 6 -62.25 -31.95 31.60
N MET A 7 -61.20 -31.70 32.40
CA MET A 7 -60.09 -30.78 32.09
C MET A 7 -59.35 -31.19 30.80
N ARG A 8 -59.16 -30.22 29.90
CA ARG A 8 -58.29 -30.35 28.72
C ARG A 8 -56.82 -30.29 29.16
N ALA A 9 -56.11 -31.40 29.04
CA ALA A 9 -54.65 -31.43 29.10
C ALA A 9 -54.08 -30.73 27.84
N HIS A 10 -53.34 -29.64 28.02
CA HIS A 10 -52.61 -29.01 26.92
C HIS A 10 -51.40 -29.86 26.51
N SER A 11 -51.43 -30.28 25.25
CA SER A 11 -50.45 -31.17 24.62
C SER A 11 -49.05 -30.55 24.56
N LEU A 12 -48.14 -31.06 25.39
CA LEU A 12 -46.69 -30.77 25.35
C LEU A 12 -46.04 -31.08 24.00
N HIS A 13 -46.67 -31.87 23.13
CA HIS A 13 -46.10 -32.27 21.84
C HIS A 13 -46.01 -31.11 20.83
N GLY A 14 -46.88 -30.09 20.94
CA GLY A 14 -46.85 -28.93 20.05
C GLY A 14 -45.65 -28.00 20.30
N LEU A 15 -45.14 -27.97 21.53
CA LEU A 15 -44.03 -27.10 21.94
C LEU A 15 -42.67 -27.66 21.47
N ILE A 16 -42.51 -28.98 21.55
CA ILE A 16 -41.30 -29.69 21.11
C ILE A 16 -41.13 -29.59 19.58
N GLY A 17 -42.23 -29.74 18.82
CA GLY A 17 -42.21 -29.61 17.36
C GLY A 17 -41.81 -28.20 16.88
N ARG A 18 -42.22 -27.15 17.61
CA ARG A 18 -41.86 -25.75 17.33
C ARG A 18 -40.40 -25.42 17.62
N LEU A 19 -39.85 -26.00 18.68
CA LEU A 19 -38.42 -25.84 19.02
C LEU A 19 -37.52 -26.53 17.99
N LEU A 20 -37.90 -27.72 17.53
CA LEU A 20 -37.16 -28.44 16.47
C LEU A 20 -37.16 -27.69 15.14
N THR A 21 -38.30 -27.10 14.75
CA THR A 21 -38.36 -26.29 13.52
C THR A 21 -37.51 -25.02 13.63
N MET A 22 -37.54 -24.33 14.76
CA MET A 22 -36.67 -23.16 15.00
C MET A 22 -35.17 -23.51 14.93
N ALA A 23 -34.76 -24.63 15.54
CA ALA A 23 -33.38 -25.09 15.50
C ALA A 23 -32.90 -25.40 14.07
N VAL A 24 -33.75 -26.02 13.25
CA VAL A 24 -33.47 -26.30 11.83
C VAL A 24 -33.31 -25.01 11.02
N TRP A 25 -34.16 -24.00 11.27
CA TRP A 25 -34.03 -22.69 10.62
C TRP A 25 -32.73 -21.97 11.00
N VAL A 26 -32.34 -22.00 12.28
CA VAL A 26 -31.07 -21.41 12.74
C VAL A 26 -29.87 -22.13 12.09
N LEU A 27 -29.91 -23.46 11.99
CA LEU A 27 -28.84 -24.25 11.38
C LEU A 27 -28.75 -24.05 9.86
N LEU A 28 -29.89 -23.85 9.18
CA LEU A 28 -29.94 -23.53 7.74
C LEU A 28 -29.51 -22.09 7.42
N LEU A 29 -29.71 -21.15 8.33
CA LEU A 29 -29.31 -19.75 8.16
C LEU A 29 -27.87 -19.46 8.64
N ALA A 30 -27.29 -20.33 9.46
CA ALA A 30 -25.90 -20.23 9.93
C ALA A 30 -24.84 -20.06 8.81
N PRO A 31 -24.90 -20.75 7.65
CA PRO A 31 -23.90 -20.55 6.60
C PRO A 31 -24.03 -19.21 5.85
N PHE A 32 -25.13 -18.47 6.01
CA PHE A 32 -25.34 -17.17 5.34
C PHE A 32 -24.83 -15.97 6.15
N GLY A 33 -24.58 -16.13 7.45
CA GLY A 33 -24.08 -15.04 8.32
C GLY A 33 -22.56 -14.85 8.30
N LEU A 34 -21.80 -15.75 7.66
CA LEU A 34 -20.33 -15.77 7.71
C LEU A 34 -19.64 -15.45 6.38
N ARG A 35 -20.37 -15.05 5.34
CA ARG A 35 -19.77 -14.27 4.25
C ARG A 35 -19.60 -12.85 4.75
N GLY A 36 -18.58 -12.65 5.58
CA GLY A 36 -18.02 -11.33 5.80
C GLY A 36 -17.80 -10.72 4.43
N CYS A 37 -18.40 -9.55 4.20
CA CYS A 37 -18.00 -8.69 3.12
C CYS A 37 -16.50 -8.47 3.29
N ALA A 38 -15.68 -9.22 2.54
CA ALA A 38 -14.38 -8.73 2.15
C ALA A 38 -14.69 -7.37 1.56
N SER A 39 -14.44 -6.34 2.35
CA SER A 39 -14.74 -4.98 1.97
C SER A 39 -13.71 -4.72 0.87
N ASP A 40 -14.16 -4.82 -0.38
CA ASP A 40 -13.47 -4.22 -1.53
C ASP A 40 -13.44 -2.72 -1.25
N VAL A 41 -12.55 -2.31 -0.33
CA VAL A 41 -12.19 -0.91 -0.18
C VAL A 41 -11.56 -0.56 -1.52
N PRO A 42 -12.13 0.39 -2.29
CA PRO A 42 -11.57 0.74 -3.57
C PRO A 42 -10.12 1.16 -3.36
N THR A 43 -9.18 0.40 -3.93
CA THR A 43 -7.78 0.80 -3.94
C THR A 43 -7.70 2.15 -4.64
N ASP A 44 -7.09 3.13 -3.98
CA ASP A 44 -6.87 4.45 -4.55
C ASP A 44 -6.20 4.29 -5.93
N PRO A 45 -6.76 4.87 -7.02
CA PRO A 45 -6.23 4.72 -8.36
C PRO A 45 -4.74 5.09 -8.49
N ARG A 46 -4.24 5.96 -7.61
CA ARG A 46 -2.82 6.34 -7.53
C ARG A 46 -1.89 5.17 -7.21
N PHE A 47 -2.41 4.12 -6.56
CA PHE A 47 -1.64 2.97 -6.07
C PHE A 47 -2.16 1.64 -6.62
N ALA A 48 -3.10 1.66 -7.56
CA ALA A 48 -3.67 0.46 -8.15
C ALA A 48 -2.64 -0.32 -8.99
N GLU A 49 -1.72 0.40 -9.63
CA GLU A 49 -0.64 -0.17 -10.45
C GLU A 49 0.73 0.40 -10.02
N PRO A 50 1.84 -0.35 -10.21
CA PRO A 50 3.19 0.13 -9.95
C PRO A 50 3.52 1.42 -10.72
N GLU A 51 3.12 1.48 -11.99
CA GLU A 51 3.29 2.61 -12.89
C GLU A 51 2.54 3.84 -12.38
N ALA A 52 1.32 3.65 -11.86
CA ALA A 52 0.52 4.71 -11.24
C ALA A 52 1.20 5.24 -9.97
N THR A 53 1.84 4.37 -9.18
CA THR A 53 2.56 4.75 -7.96
C THR A 53 3.79 5.59 -8.30
N VAL A 54 4.58 5.16 -9.29
CA VAL A 54 5.75 5.93 -9.80
C VAL A 54 5.31 7.26 -10.38
N ARG A 55 4.21 7.28 -11.17
CA ARG A 55 3.66 8.53 -11.71
C ARG A 55 3.18 9.47 -10.61
N THR A 56 2.53 8.95 -9.57
CA THR A 56 2.13 9.74 -8.40
C THR A 56 3.34 10.39 -7.74
N LEU A 57 4.44 9.66 -7.57
CA LEU A 57 5.69 10.23 -7.05
C LEU A 57 6.20 11.38 -7.93
N PHE A 58 6.18 11.22 -9.26
CA PHE A 58 6.57 12.30 -10.17
C PHE A 58 5.63 13.51 -10.11
N THR A 59 4.33 13.30 -9.95
CA THR A 59 3.35 14.39 -9.80
C THR A 59 3.59 15.16 -8.52
N VAL A 60 3.87 14.47 -7.41
CA VAL A 60 4.16 15.08 -6.11
C VAL A 60 5.40 15.97 -6.15
N TYR A 61 6.41 15.58 -6.93
CA TYR A 61 7.62 16.37 -7.17
C TYR A 61 7.52 17.36 -8.35
N ASP A 62 6.34 17.47 -8.97
CA ASP A 62 6.08 18.37 -10.10
C ASP A 62 6.94 18.12 -11.35
N VAL A 63 7.30 16.86 -11.59
CA VAL A 63 8.10 16.44 -12.75
C VAL A 63 7.36 15.50 -13.71
N ALA A 64 6.10 15.19 -13.42
CA ALA A 64 5.30 14.28 -14.24
C ALA A 64 5.19 14.76 -15.70
N ASP A 65 4.98 16.06 -15.90
CA ASP A 65 4.76 16.66 -17.22
C ASP A 65 6.05 17.17 -17.90
N LEU A 66 7.19 17.14 -17.20
CA LEU A 66 8.50 17.53 -17.75
C LEU A 66 9.11 16.41 -18.58
N GLY A 67 9.86 16.73 -19.63
CA GLY A 67 10.60 15.72 -20.39
C GLY A 67 11.77 15.13 -19.60
N GLU A 68 12.21 13.90 -19.89
CA GLU A 68 13.35 13.28 -19.21
C GLU A 68 14.62 14.15 -19.28
N ALA A 69 14.92 14.74 -20.45
CA ALA A 69 16.10 15.60 -20.62
C ALA A 69 16.08 16.84 -19.71
N GLU A 70 14.90 17.42 -19.50
CA GLU A 70 14.71 18.57 -18.61
C GLU A 70 14.90 18.16 -17.14
N VAL A 71 14.32 17.02 -16.74
CA VAL A 71 14.51 16.46 -15.39
C VAL A 71 15.98 16.13 -15.12
N GLN A 72 16.68 15.54 -16.09
CA GLN A 72 18.13 15.29 -16.01
C GLN A 72 18.93 16.58 -15.84
N GLU A 73 18.54 17.65 -16.54
CA GLU A 73 19.17 18.95 -16.40
C GLU A 73 18.97 19.54 -14.99
N LEU A 74 17.75 19.48 -14.46
CA LEU A 74 17.46 19.93 -13.09
C LEU A 74 18.25 19.14 -12.04
N LEU A 75 18.35 17.81 -12.20
CA LEU A 75 19.17 16.95 -11.34
C LEU A 75 20.66 17.33 -11.43
N ARG A 76 21.17 17.62 -12.63
CA ARG A 76 22.57 18.04 -12.86
C ARG A 76 22.87 19.39 -12.22
N GLN A 77 21.91 20.31 -12.26
CA GLN A 77 21.97 21.61 -11.60
C GLN A 77 21.76 21.53 -10.08
N ARG A 78 21.47 20.35 -9.53
CA ARG A 78 21.18 20.12 -8.11
C ARG A 78 20.02 20.99 -7.61
N VAL A 79 19.02 21.21 -8.46
CA VAL A 79 17.81 21.93 -8.08
C VAL A 79 17.11 21.18 -6.95
N GLN A 80 16.65 21.93 -5.95
CA GLN A 80 15.86 21.37 -4.87
C GLN A 80 14.42 21.16 -5.34
N PHE A 81 14.01 19.90 -5.49
CA PHE A 81 12.64 19.55 -5.81
C PHE A 81 11.75 19.70 -4.56
N GLN A 82 10.66 20.44 -4.68
CA GLN A 82 9.72 20.67 -3.60
C GLN A 82 8.59 19.64 -3.67
N VAL A 83 8.24 19.06 -2.53
CA VAL A 83 7.11 18.14 -2.40
C VAL A 83 5.84 18.98 -2.26
N ARG A 84 4.94 18.90 -3.25
CA ARG A 84 3.69 19.69 -3.28
C ARG A 84 2.60 19.15 -2.38
N ASP A 85 2.50 17.81 -2.28
CA ASP A 85 1.53 17.12 -1.46
C ASP A 85 2.26 16.10 -0.57
N ARG A 86 2.45 16.47 0.70
CA ARG A 86 3.16 15.62 1.66
C ARG A 86 2.38 14.33 1.96
N ALA A 87 1.06 14.36 1.99
CA ALA A 87 0.28 13.18 2.30
C ALA A 87 0.35 12.16 1.15
N ALA A 88 0.24 12.61 -0.10
CA ALA A 88 0.44 11.76 -1.27
C ALA A 88 1.88 11.24 -1.37
N TYR A 89 2.86 12.08 -1.02
CA TYR A 89 4.27 11.71 -0.96
C TYR A 89 4.52 10.54 -0.02
N GLU A 90 4.12 10.67 1.25
CA GLU A 90 4.32 9.62 2.26
C GLU A 90 3.54 8.35 1.90
N ALA A 91 2.35 8.51 1.33
CA ALA A 91 1.53 7.40 0.87
C ALA A 91 2.15 6.61 -0.29
N CYS A 92 3.19 7.10 -0.98
CA CYS A 92 3.91 6.31 -1.99
C CYS A 92 4.78 5.20 -1.38
N PHE A 93 5.09 5.26 -0.08
CA PHE A 93 6.11 4.43 0.56
C PHE A 93 5.51 3.41 1.53
N ALA A 94 6.03 2.18 1.53
CA ALA A 94 5.54 1.08 2.37
C ALA A 94 6.07 1.17 3.81
N ASP A 95 7.30 1.67 3.95
CA ASP A 95 8.11 1.61 5.16
C ASP A 95 8.58 3.00 5.63
N TRP A 96 7.86 4.05 5.24
CA TRP A 96 8.03 5.41 5.77
C TRP A 96 7.70 5.46 7.25
N ARG A 97 8.64 5.94 8.07
CA ARG A 97 8.44 6.01 9.53
C ARG A 97 8.82 7.35 10.11
N ASP A 98 9.89 7.95 9.60
CA ASP A 98 10.52 9.08 10.24
C ASP A 98 11.01 10.10 9.21
N PRO A 99 11.19 11.37 9.60
CA PRO A 99 11.75 12.40 8.70
C PRO A 99 13.11 12.04 8.09
N HIS A 100 13.88 11.14 8.72
CA HIS A 100 15.17 10.71 8.16
C HIS A 100 15.03 9.83 6.90
N ASP A 101 13.85 9.27 6.64
CA ASP A 101 13.55 8.51 5.43
C ASP A 101 13.47 9.42 4.18
N GLU A 102 13.39 10.75 4.35
CA GLU A 102 13.43 11.74 3.26
C GLU A 102 14.66 11.56 2.36
N GLY A 103 15.82 11.26 2.94
CA GLY A 103 17.04 11.02 2.16
C GLY A 103 16.94 9.76 1.29
N LEU A 104 16.27 8.72 1.79
CA LEU A 104 16.04 7.48 1.04
C LEU A 104 15.06 7.71 -0.11
N ALA A 105 13.96 8.39 0.18
CA ALA A 105 12.95 8.75 -0.81
C ALA A 105 13.52 9.69 -1.88
N GLY A 106 14.38 10.65 -1.51
CA GLY A 106 15.10 11.51 -2.44
C GLY A 106 16.04 10.72 -3.38
N PHE A 107 16.74 9.71 -2.86
CA PHE A 107 17.55 8.82 -3.69
C PHE A 107 16.67 8.03 -4.69
N VAL A 108 15.59 7.41 -4.20
CA VAL A 108 14.65 6.66 -5.03
C VAL A 108 14.08 7.55 -6.14
N PHE A 109 13.60 8.73 -5.78
CA PHE A 109 13.09 9.72 -6.73
C PHE A 109 14.13 10.06 -7.77
N GLY A 110 15.34 10.46 -7.36
CA GLY A 110 16.41 10.85 -8.29
C GLY A 110 16.79 9.71 -9.25
N ARG A 111 16.76 8.47 -8.78
CA ARG A 111 17.03 7.27 -9.61
C ARG A 111 15.95 7.03 -10.67
N LEU A 112 14.68 7.16 -10.30
CA LEU A 112 13.56 7.00 -11.23
C LEU A 112 13.48 8.18 -12.20
N ALA A 113 13.56 9.40 -11.68
CA ALA A 113 13.43 10.64 -12.43
C ALA A 113 14.54 10.81 -13.47
N ALA A 114 15.76 10.37 -13.15
CA ALA A 114 16.89 10.43 -14.07
C ALA A 114 16.69 9.60 -15.34
N LEU A 115 15.80 8.60 -15.35
CA LEU A 115 15.52 7.75 -16.52
C LEU A 115 14.02 7.48 -16.63
N LYS A 116 13.19 8.51 -16.41
CA LYS A 116 11.73 8.36 -16.29
C LYS A 116 11.05 7.75 -17.52
N ASP A 117 11.64 7.91 -18.71
CA ASP A 117 11.11 7.38 -19.97
C ASP A 117 11.73 5.99 -20.29
N HIS A 118 12.66 5.53 -19.46
CA HIS A 118 13.40 4.28 -19.63
C HIS A 118 13.35 3.38 -18.39
N LEU A 119 12.13 3.20 -17.85
CA LEU A 119 11.86 2.33 -16.71
C LEU A 119 11.35 0.97 -17.20
N ARG A 120 12.01 -0.11 -16.78
CA ARG A 120 11.55 -1.49 -17.01
C ARG A 120 10.88 -2.03 -15.75
N TYR A 121 9.73 -2.67 -15.90
CA TYR A 121 8.95 -3.23 -14.81
C TYR A 121 9.04 -4.75 -14.85
N GLU A 122 9.60 -5.35 -13.80
CA GLU A 122 9.74 -6.80 -13.65
C GLU A 122 8.94 -7.29 -12.45
N ARG A 123 7.86 -8.02 -12.73
CA ARG A 123 7.02 -8.63 -11.70
C ARG A 123 7.65 -9.93 -11.20
N SER A 124 7.67 -10.12 -9.88
CA SER A 124 8.07 -11.37 -9.25
C SER A 124 7.10 -12.52 -9.56
N ALA A 125 7.55 -13.75 -9.34
CA ALA A 125 6.71 -14.94 -9.51
C ALA A 125 5.52 -15.00 -8.54
N ASP A 126 5.64 -14.38 -7.35
CA ASP A 126 4.55 -14.29 -6.36
C ASP A 126 3.49 -13.23 -6.70
N GLY A 127 3.75 -12.39 -7.72
CA GLY A 127 2.84 -11.33 -8.16
C GLY A 127 2.74 -10.12 -7.22
N ASN A 128 3.37 -10.16 -6.04
CA ASN A 128 3.25 -9.16 -4.99
C ASN A 128 4.45 -8.21 -4.91
N THR A 129 5.50 -8.48 -5.68
CA THR A 129 6.68 -7.61 -5.77
C THR A 129 6.86 -7.13 -7.21
N MET A 130 7.20 -5.85 -7.36
CA MET A 130 7.56 -5.25 -8.63
C MET A 130 8.94 -4.60 -8.51
N ARG A 131 9.84 -4.92 -9.44
CA ARG A 131 11.13 -4.25 -9.57
C ARG A 131 11.07 -3.28 -10.73
N VAL A 132 11.27 -2.01 -10.44
CA VAL A 132 11.39 -0.92 -11.42
C VAL A 132 12.86 -0.66 -11.65
N ILE A 133 13.35 -0.97 -12.85
CA ILE A 133 14.76 -0.95 -13.19
C ILE A 133 15.01 0.19 -14.19
N PRO A 134 15.64 1.30 -13.76
CA PRO A 134 16.11 2.33 -14.68
C PRO A 134 17.17 1.73 -15.61
N THR A 135 16.90 1.72 -16.92
CA THR A 135 17.74 1.02 -17.91
C THR A 135 18.02 1.93 -19.10
N ARG A 136 19.29 2.18 -19.44
CA ARG A 136 19.66 2.92 -20.65
C ARG A 136 20.78 2.19 -21.38
N ASP A 137 20.61 1.96 -22.68
CA ASP A 137 21.59 1.31 -23.55
C ASP A 137 22.10 -0.04 -22.99
N GLY A 138 21.19 -0.82 -22.39
CA GLY A 138 21.51 -2.11 -21.76
C GLY A 138 22.19 -2.02 -20.40
N ASN A 139 22.52 -0.82 -19.92
CA ASN A 139 23.04 -0.61 -18.57
C ASN A 139 21.88 -0.49 -17.58
N GLU A 140 21.80 -1.45 -16.67
CA GLU A 140 20.83 -1.48 -15.59
C GLU A 140 21.41 -0.77 -14.37
N GLY A 141 20.64 0.15 -13.81
CA GLY A 141 20.97 0.68 -12.51
C GLY A 141 20.30 -0.12 -11.38
N HIS A 142 20.59 0.26 -10.13
CA HIS A 142 19.96 -0.35 -8.96
C HIS A 142 18.42 -0.30 -9.05
N PRO A 143 17.72 -1.43 -8.80
CA PRO A 143 16.27 -1.50 -8.88
C PRO A 143 15.59 -0.72 -7.75
N VAL A 144 14.42 -0.18 -8.04
CA VAL A 144 13.46 0.29 -7.04
C VAL A 144 12.41 -0.79 -6.85
N VAL A 145 12.18 -1.20 -5.62
CA VAL A 145 11.28 -2.29 -5.25
C VAL A 145 9.94 -1.72 -4.77
N LEU A 146 8.85 -2.23 -5.32
CA LEU A 146 7.49 -1.98 -4.84
C LEU A 146 6.88 -3.29 -4.34
N HIS A 147 6.12 -3.21 -3.25
CA HIS A 147 5.31 -4.30 -2.72
C HIS A 147 3.83 -3.96 -2.85
N TYR A 148 3.02 -4.98 -3.15
CA TYR A 148 1.58 -4.86 -3.05
C TYR A 148 1.16 -4.98 -1.57
N THR A 149 0.42 -3.99 -1.09
CA THR A 149 -0.08 -3.88 0.29
C THR A 149 -1.60 -3.78 0.30
N ASP A 150 -2.21 -3.81 1.49
CA ASP A 150 -3.65 -3.57 1.68
C ASP A 150 -4.11 -2.21 1.12
N SER A 151 -3.19 -1.26 0.93
CA SER A 151 -3.44 0.09 0.41
C SER A 151 -2.95 0.31 -1.03
N GLY A 152 -2.62 -0.78 -1.74
CA GLY A 152 -2.09 -0.77 -3.11
C GLY A 152 -0.58 -0.96 -3.19
N TRP A 153 -0.01 -0.72 -4.36
CA TRP A 153 1.43 -0.77 -4.61
C TRP A 153 2.15 0.38 -3.89
N LYS A 154 3.22 0.03 -3.17
CA LYS A 154 4.02 0.97 -2.37
C LYS A 154 5.50 0.71 -2.56
N ILE A 155 6.30 1.77 -2.63
CA ILE A 155 7.75 1.67 -2.75
C ILE A 155 8.36 1.28 -1.39
N ALA A 156 9.17 0.22 -1.38
CA ALA A 156 9.93 -0.20 -0.23
C ALA A 156 11.28 0.53 -0.19
N LEU A 157 11.39 1.60 0.59
CA LEU A 157 12.57 2.47 0.65
C LEU A 157 13.81 1.68 1.06
N ARG A 158 13.71 0.87 2.11
CA ARG A 158 14.87 0.13 2.61
C ARG A 158 15.38 -0.86 1.58
N GLU A 159 14.53 -1.49 0.79
CA GLU A 159 14.96 -2.43 -0.24
C GLU A 159 15.44 -1.74 -1.53
N SER A 160 14.90 -0.55 -1.81
CA SER A 160 15.22 0.24 -3.02
C SER A 160 16.52 1.04 -2.91
N VAL A 161 17.12 1.13 -1.71
CA VAL A 161 18.34 1.89 -1.47
C VAL A 161 19.46 0.94 -1.02
N PRO A 162 20.65 0.97 -1.69
CA PRO A 162 21.80 0.16 -1.30
C PRO A 162 22.17 0.35 0.17
N SER A 163 22.52 -0.73 0.85
CA SER A 163 22.70 -0.74 2.31
C SER A 163 23.76 0.26 2.79
N GLU A 164 24.84 0.41 2.03
CA GLU A 164 25.96 1.31 2.30
C GLU A 164 25.56 2.78 2.12
N LEU A 165 24.59 3.05 1.24
CA LEU A 165 24.06 4.39 1.04
C LEU A 165 23.06 4.74 2.14
N ARG A 166 22.20 3.80 2.56
CA ARG A 166 21.31 3.99 3.72
C ARG A 166 22.11 4.40 4.97
N GLN A 167 23.19 3.68 5.27
CA GLN A 167 24.05 3.99 6.41
C GLN A 167 24.69 5.38 6.32
N ARG A 168 25.10 5.78 5.11
CA ARG A 168 25.67 7.12 4.87
C ARG A 168 24.63 8.22 5.07
N LEU A 169 23.44 8.06 4.51
CA LEU A 169 22.35 9.04 4.65
C LEU A 169 21.91 9.17 6.11
N TYR A 170 21.82 8.06 6.84
CA TYR A 170 21.53 8.09 8.27
C TYR A 170 22.57 8.90 9.07
N ARG A 171 23.86 8.72 8.76
CA ARG A 171 24.94 9.48 9.41
C ARG A 171 24.83 10.98 9.14
N VAL A 172 24.58 11.37 7.89
CA VAL A 172 24.41 12.79 7.51
C VAL A 172 23.25 13.42 8.27
N TYR A 173 22.14 12.70 8.42
CA TYR A 173 20.99 13.16 9.20
C TYR A 173 21.33 13.35 10.69
N GLU A 174 21.98 12.37 11.32
CA GLU A 174 22.39 12.46 12.73
C GLU A 174 23.34 13.64 12.97
N GLU A 175 24.32 13.85 12.09
CA GLU A 175 25.24 14.99 12.17
C GLU A 175 24.52 16.33 12.05
N ALA A 176 23.54 16.45 11.13
CA ALA A 176 22.74 17.66 10.98
C ALA A 176 21.92 17.95 12.26
N ARG A 177 21.27 16.93 12.81
CA ARG A 177 20.46 17.04 14.02
C ARG A 177 21.29 17.42 15.26
N GLN A 178 22.52 16.94 15.35
CA GLN A 178 23.43 17.33 16.44
C GLN A 178 23.78 18.82 16.37
N ARG A 179 23.97 19.37 15.16
CA ARG A 179 24.24 20.81 14.98
C ARG A 179 23.05 21.70 15.31
N GLU A 180 21.82 21.22 15.14
CA GLU A 180 20.60 21.97 15.49
C GLU A 180 20.33 22.01 17.00
N ARG A 181 20.92 21.07 17.76
CA ARG A 181 20.72 20.94 19.21
C ARG A 181 21.81 21.60 20.05
N GLY A 182 22.96 21.92 19.45
CA GLY A 182 24.09 22.57 20.11
C GLY A 182 24.11 24.06 19.82
#